data_AF-A0A3E0QTU4-F1
#
_entry.id   AF-A0A3E0QTU4-F1
#
_cell.length_a   1.000
_cell.length_b   1.000
_cell.length_c   1.000
_cell.angle_alpha   90.00
_cell.angle_beta   90.00
_cell.angle_gamma   90.00
#
_symmetry.space_group_name_H-M   'P 1'
#
loop_
_entity.id
_entity.type
_entity.pdbx_description
1 polymer ?
#
loop_
_entity_poly.entity_id
_entity_poly.type
_entity_poly.pdbx_seq_one_letter_code
_entity_poly.pdbx_strand_id
1 'polypeptide(L)' 'MSGQYDEFQPYYRAYLLHTGADPGDVTGYILWISRKWREWRGTHGIGRWDVIGEEERLRFESWLFETVPEGQLVLF' A
#
# COMPACT_ATOMS: atom_id res chain seq x y z
N MET A 1 11.22 0.61 19.95
CA MET A 1 12.12 0.16 18.86
C MET A 1 11.70 0.94 17.64
N SER A 2 12.51 1.90 17.18
CA SER A 2 12.21 2.64 15.94
C SER A 2 12.33 1.66 14.78
N GLY A 3 11.19 1.35 14.15
CA GLY A 3 11.05 0.20 13.26
C GLY A 3 11.86 0.38 12.00
N GLN A 4 12.55 -0.68 11.58
CA GLN A 4 13.38 -0.80 10.37
C GLN A 4 12.70 -0.35 9.05
N TYR A 5 11.40 -0.05 9.07
CA TYR A 5 10.56 0.24 7.93
C TYR A 5 10.05 1.69 7.87
N ASP A 6 10.32 2.52 8.89
CA ASP A 6 9.89 3.93 8.91
C ASP A 6 10.63 4.80 7.87
N GLU A 7 11.75 4.30 7.33
CA GLU A 7 12.51 4.96 6.25
C GLU A 7 11.97 4.66 4.85
N PHE A 8 11.07 3.69 4.71
CA PHE A 8 10.54 3.30 3.41
C PHE A 8 9.38 4.20 2.97
N GLN A 9 9.28 4.42 1.66
CA GLN A 9 8.13 5.09 1.07
C GLN A 9 6.83 4.35 1.48
N PRO A 10 5.75 5.05 1.85
CA PRO A 10 4.57 4.44 2.49
C PRO A 10 3.94 3.25 1.76
N TYR A 11 3.89 3.27 0.43
CA TYR A 11 3.31 2.16 -0.34
C TYR A 11 4.19 0.91 -0.29
N TYR A 12 5.51 1.09 -0.27
CA TYR A 12 6.44 -0.01 -0.10
C TYR A 12 6.33 -0.63 1.29
N ARG A 13 6.20 0.21 2.33
CA ARG A 13 5.93 -0.26 3.68
C ARG A 13 4.63 -1.07 3.73
N ALA A 14 3.54 -0.56 3.16
CA ALA A 14 2.27 -1.29 3.11
C ALA A 14 2.40 -2.64 2.38
N TYR A 15 3.18 -2.70 1.29
CA TYR A 15 3.46 -3.96 0.60
C TYR A 15 4.08 -5.02 1.52
N LEU A 16 5.14 -4.65 2.25
CA LEU A 16 5.83 -5.55 3.16
C LEU A 16 4.89 -6.04 4.27
N LEU A 17 4.04 -5.15 4.81
CA LEU A 17 3.04 -5.50 5.82
C LEU A 17 1.98 -6.48 5.30
N HIS A 18 1.51 -6.29 4.07
CA HIS A 18 0.47 -7.13 3.49
C HIS A 18 0.96 -8.52 3.11
N THR A 19 2.23 -8.64 2.75
CA THR A 19 2.75 -9.83 2.07
C THR A 19 3.79 -10.59 2.88
N GLY A 20 4.43 -9.96 3.86
CA GLY A 20 5.59 -10.51 4.55
C GLY A 20 6.79 -10.70 3.61
N ALA A 21 6.82 -10.01 2.47
CA ALA A 21 7.89 -10.12 1.48
C ALA A 21 9.23 -9.62 2.02
N ASP A 22 10.31 -10.09 1.42
CA ASP A 22 11.65 -9.60 1.71
C ASP A 22 11.80 -8.13 1.23
N PRO A 23 12.46 -7.24 2.00
CA PRO A 23 12.67 -5.84 1.62
C PRO A 23 13.45 -5.63 0.31
N GLY A 24 14.07 -6.66 -0.27
CA GLY A 24 14.69 -6.63 -1.60
C GLY A 24 13.73 -6.89 -2.77
N ASP A 25 12.47 -7.29 -2.52
CA ASP A 25 11.51 -7.65 -3.57
C ASP A 25 10.79 -6.44 -4.18
N VAL A 26 11.53 -5.66 -4.96
CA VAL A 26 11.01 -4.50 -5.69
C VAL A 26 10.04 -4.91 -6.81
N THR A 27 10.25 -6.07 -7.44
CA THR A 27 9.41 -6.53 -8.56
C THR A 27 8.02 -6.92 -8.06
N GLY A 28 7.95 -7.65 -6.95
CA GLY A 28 6.69 -8.01 -6.29
C GLY A 28 5.90 -6.77 -5.87
N TYR A 29 6.59 -5.76 -5.33
CA TYR A 29 5.98 -4.47 -4.99
C TYR A 29 5.28 -3.80 -6.18
N ILE A 30 5.97 -3.66 -7.32
CA ILE A 30 5.41 -2.97 -8.51
C ILE A 30 4.13 -3.65 -8.99
N LEU A 31 4.13 -4.99 -9.00
CA LEU A 31 2.96 -5.76 -9.40
C LEU A 31 1.83 -5.66 -8.38
N TRP A 32 2.17 -5.70 -7.09
CA TRP A 32 1.21 -5.61 -6.00
C TRP A 32 0.53 -4.23 -5.95
N ILE A 33 1.31 -3.14 -6.00
CA ILE A 33 0.76 -1.79 -5.92
C ILE A 33 -0.16 -1.48 -7.11
N SER A 34 0.19 -1.99 -8.30
CA SER A 34 -0.64 -1.89 -9.51
C SER A 34 -1.97 -2.66 -9.40
N ARG A 35 -2.00 -3.74 -8.63
CA ARG A 35 -3.25 -4.49 -8.35
C ARG A 35 -4.08 -3.77 -7.30
N LYS A 36 -3.47 -3.35 -6.19
CA LYS A 36 -4.14 -2.60 -5.13
C LYS A 36 -4.73 -1.29 -5.61
N TRP A 37 -4.03 -0.60 -6.52
CA TRP A 37 -4.54 0.59 -7.17
C TRP A 37 -5.83 0.34 -7.96
N ARG A 38 -5.86 -0.74 -8.74
CA ARG A 38 -7.08 -1.12 -9.50
C ARG A 38 -8.22 -1.51 -8.58
N GLU A 39 -7.94 -2.23 -7.51
CA GLU A 39 -8.91 -2.61 -6.48
C GLU A 39 -9.53 -1.37 -5.84
N TRP A 40 -8.68 -0.46 -5.33
CA TRP A 40 -9.12 0.77 -4.67
C TRP A 40 -9.97 1.67 -5.58
N ARG A 41 -9.55 1.86 -6.84
CA ARG A 41 -10.35 2.62 -7.82
C ARG A 41 -11.71 1.98 -8.09
N GLY A 42 -11.75 0.66 -8.18
CA GLY A 42 -12.99 -0.09 -8.39
C GLY A 42 -13.96 0.06 -7.23
N THR A 43 -13.48 0.09 -5.99
CA THR A 43 -14.31 0.25 -4.80
C THR A 43 -14.76 1.69 -4.56
N HIS A 44 -14.00 2.68 -5.04
CA HIS A 44 -14.28 4.11 -4.82
C HIS A 44 -14.87 4.83 -6.04
N GLY A 45 -15.22 4.09 -7.11
CA GLY A 45 -15.90 4.64 -8.28
C GLY A 45 -15.03 5.58 -9.13
N ILE A 46 -13.70 5.46 -9.04
CA ILE A 46 -12.76 6.32 -9.77
C ILE A 46 -12.52 5.73 -11.16
N GLY A 47 -12.98 6.42 -12.20
CA GLY A 47 -12.90 5.98 -13.60
C GLY A 47 -11.48 6.01 -14.14
N ARG A 48 -11.13 5.09 -15.05
CA ARG A 48 -9.75 4.83 -15.55
C ARG A 48 -8.95 6.08 -15.94
N TRP A 49 -9.62 7.12 -16.45
CA TRP A 49 -9.01 8.34 -17.00
C TRP A 49 -8.91 9.50 -16.00
N ASP A 50 -9.45 9.34 -14.79
CA ASP A 50 -9.42 10.40 -13.80
C ASP A 50 -7.98 10.71 -13.40
N VAL A 51 -7.66 12.01 -13.37
CA VAL A 51 -6.41 12.51 -12.79
C VAL A 51 -6.55 12.48 -11.28
N ILE A 52 -5.58 11.87 -10.63
CA ILE A 52 -5.58 11.63 -9.18
C ILE A 52 -4.73 12.72 -8.54
N GLY A 53 -5.37 13.53 -7.69
CA GLY A 53 -4.72 14.56 -6.91
C GLY A 53 -4.00 13.99 -5.68
N GLU A 54 -3.40 14.89 -4.91
CA GLU A 54 -2.73 14.54 -3.66
C GLU A 54 -3.69 13.95 -2.62
N GLU A 55 -4.93 14.46 -2.57
CA GLU A 55 -5.96 13.96 -1.66
C GLU A 55 -6.31 12.48 -1.94
N GLU A 56 -6.51 12.09 -3.19
CA GLU A 56 -6.77 10.70 -3.55
C GLU A 56 -5.56 9.80 -3.26
N ARG A 57 -4.33 10.30 -3.41
CA ARG A 57 -3.12 9.55 -3.05
C ARG A 57 -3.05 9.27 -1.55
N LEU A 58 -3.41 10.24 -0.72
CA LEU A 58 -3.47 10.08 0.73
C LEU A 58 -4.59 9.11 1.14
N ARG A 59 -5.77 9.21 0.53
CA ARG A 59 -6.87 8.26 0.78
C ARG A 59 -6.50 6.83 0.39
N PHE A 60 -5.81 6.66 -0.73
CA PHE A 60 -5.28 5.35 -1.13
C PHE A 60 -4.24 4.85 -0.14
N GLU A 61 -3.32 5.70 0.31
CA GLU A 61 -2.33 5.36 1.33
C GLU A 61 -3.00 4.85 2.60
N SER A 62 -3.94 5.61 3.16
CA SER A 62 -4.69 5.22 4.36
C SER A 62 -5.39 3.86 4.16
N TRP A 63 -6.06 3.68 3.02
CA TRP A 63 -6.74 2.43 2.70
C TRP A 63 -5.79 1.22 2.62
N LEU A 64 -4.57 1.41 2.13
CA LEU A 64 -3.56 0.34 2.13
C LEU A 64 -3.24 -0.13 3.56
N PHE A 65 -3.13 0.78 4.53
CA PHE A 65 -2.83 0.40 5.91
C PHE A 65 -4.06 -0.15 6.65
N GLU A 66 -5.26 0.34 6.37
CA GLU A 66 -6.52 -0.17 6.94
C GLU A 66 -6.82 -1.61 6.51
N THR A 67 -6.34 -2.02 5.33
CA THR A 67 -6.59 -3.36 4.79
C THR A 67 -5.49 -4.37 5.09
N VAL A 68 -4.50 -4.01 5.91
CA VAL A 68 -3.45 -4.94 6.37
C VAL A 68 -4.10 -6.11 7.13
N PRO A 69 -3.75 -7.38 6.83
CA PRO A 69 -4.30 -8.52 7.54
C PRO A 69 -4.10 -8.44 9.07
N GLU A 70 -5.13 -8.80 9.83
CA GLU A 70 -5.07 -8.85 11.30
C GLU A 70 -3.88 -9.70 11.77
N GLY A 71 -3.14 -9.21 12.77
CA GLY A 71 -1.93 -9.85 13.29
C GLY A 71 -0.61 -9.40 12.66
N GLN A 72 -0.63 -8.75 11.48
CA GLN A 72 0.58 -8.16 10.87
C GLN A 72 0.90 -6.75 11.39
N LEU A 73 -0.08 -6.08 11.99
CA LEU A 73 0.10 -4.78 12.65
C LEU A 73 0.77 -4.88 14.04
N VAL A 74 0.88 -6.09 14.61
CA VAL A 74 1.38 -6.33 15.99
C VAL A 74 2.91 -6.34 16.06
N LEU A 75 3.60 -6.34 14.91
CA LEU A 75 5.07 -6.32 14.82
C LEU A 75 5.67 -4.89 14.83
N PHE A 76 4.87 -3.87 15.21
CA PHE A 76 5.26 -2.46 15.24
C PHE A 76 4.97 -1.81 16.61
#